data_AF-A0A933JBM2-F1
#
_entry.id   AF-A0A933JBM2-F1
#
_cell.length_a   1.000
_cell.length_b   1.000
_cell.length_c   1.000
_cell.angle_alpha   90.00
_cell.angle_beta   90.00
_cell.angle_gamma   90.00
#
_symmetry.space_group_name_H-M   'P 1'
#
loop_
_entity.id
_entity.type
_entity.pdbx_description
1 polymer ?
#
loop_
_entity_poly.entity_id
_entity_poly.type
_entity_poly.pdbx_seq_one_letter_code
_entity_poly.pdbx_strand_id
1 'polypeptide(L)' 'MDNRKTEVMRQWVARWKKAGPELERIRREESVHADLRQTIELLEDAFQSAIRHFPSGPASGLVDQQRWYKRLRP' A
#
# COMPACT_ATOMS: atom_id res chain seq x y z
N MET A 1 -10.16 17.63 23.78
CA MET A 1 -10.38 16.80 22.58
C MET A 1 -11.84 17.00 22.18
N ASP A 2 -12.13 17.47 20.95
CA ASP A 2 -13.50 17.79 20.53
C ASP A 2 -14.36 16.52 20.50
N ASN A 3 -15.37 16.45 21.39
CA ASN A 3 -16.16 15.26 21.64
C ASN A 3 -16.89 14.75 20.38
N ARG A 4 -17.22 15.66 19.45
CA ARG A 4 -17.84 15.32 18.15
C ARG A 4 -16.88 14.58 17.23
N LYS A 5 -15.60 14.99 17.20
CA LYS A 5 -14.56 14.30 16.41
C LYS A 5 -14.33 12.88 16.93
N THR A 6 -14.32 12.72 18.25
CA THR A 6 -14.18 11.40 18.88
C THR A 6 -15.34 10.48 18.52
N GLU A 7 -16.58 11.00 18.51
CA GLU A 7 -17.76 10.21 18.17
C GLU A 7 -17.78 9.78 16.69
N VAL A 8 -17.44 10.69 15.78
CA VAL A 8 -17.28 10.35 14.36
C VAL A 8 -16.20 9.27 14.15
N MET A 9 -15.07 9.36 14.87
CA MET A 9 -14.04 8.31 14.82
C MET A 9 -14.56 6.96 15.31
N ARG A 10 -15.33 6.91 16.41
CA ARG A 10 -15.92 5.66 16.91
C ARG A 10 -16.86 5.03 15.89
N GLN A 11 -17.67 5.83 15.21
CA GLN A 11 -18.57 5.36 14.16
C GLN A 11 -17.80 4.77 12.97
N TRP A 12 -16.70 5.41 12.57
CA TRP A 12 -15.82 4.85 11.54
C TRP A 12 -15.19 3.54 11.96
N VAL A 13 -14.67 3.44 13.19
CA VAL A 13 -14.12 2.19 13.73
C VAL A 13 -15.18 1.09 13.74
N ALA A 14 -16.41 1.39 14.17
CA ALA A 14 -17.51 0.43 14.17
C ALA A 14 -17.87 -0.05 12.76
N ARG A 15 -17.90 0.87 11.78
CA ARG A 15 -18.11 0.53 10.36
C ARG A 15 -17.01 -0.39 9.85
N TRP A 16 -15.75 -0.09 10.13
CA TRP A 16 -14.62 -0.92 9.72
C TRP A 16 -14.62 -2.29 10.39
N LYS A 17 -15.00 -2.39 11.67
CA LYS A 17 -15.16 -3.69 12.34
C LYS A 17 -16.21 -4.57 11.66
N LYS A 18 -17.27 -3.97 11.13
CA LYS A 18 -18.32 -4.69 10.39
C LYS A 18 -17.90 -5.03 8.96
N ALA A 19 -17.30 -4.07 8.25
CA ALA A 19 -16.93 -4.24 6.84
C ALA A 19 -15.67 -5.11 6.65
N GLY A 20 -14.74 -5.07 7.60
CA GLY A 20 -13.44 -5.74 7.51
C GLY A 20 -13.53 -7.24 7.18
N PRO A 21 -14.34 -8.04 7.89
CA PRO A 21 -14.48 -9.46 7.60
C PRO A 21 -14.97 -9.75 6.17
N GLU A 22 -15.90 -8.95 5.66
CA GLU A 22 -16.44 -9.11 4.30
C GLU A 22 -15.41 -8.70 3.24
N LEU A 23 -14.67 -7.62 3.47
CA LEU A 23 -13.56 -7.22 2.61
C LEU A 23 -12.46 -8.28 2.56
N GLU A 24 -12.16 -8.94 3.69
CA GLU A 24 -11.20 -10.05 3.70
C GLU A 24 -11.71 -11.29 2.95
N ARG A 25 -13.01 -11.56 3.00
CA ARG A 25 -13.63 -12.62 2.18
C ARG A 25 -13.47 -12.30 0.69
N ILE A 26 -13.85 -11.10 0.27
CA ILE A 26 -13.71 -10.62 -1.12
C ILE A 26 -12.24 -10.71 -1.55
N ARG A 27 -11.32 -10.18 -0.75
CA ARG A 27 -9.88 -10.22 -1.06
C ARG A 27 -9.38 -11.64 -1.28
N ARG A 28 -9.82 -12.61 -0.47
CA ARG A 28 -9.42 -14.02 -0.63
C ARG A 28 -9.97 -14.62 -1.92
N GLU A 29 -11.23 -14.36 -2.23
CA GLU A 29 -11.86 -14.84 -3.47
C GLU A 29 -11.18 -14.24 -4.70
N GLU A 30 -10.96 -12.93 -4.70
CA GLU A 30 -10.22 -12.25 -5.75
C GLU A 30 -8.78 -12.77 -5.86
N SER A 31 -8.10 -13.05 -4.76
CA SER A 31 -6.73 -13.59 -4.79
C SER A 31 -6.66 -15.01 -5.39
N VAL A 32 -7.69 -15.84 -5.16
CA VAL A 32 -7.77 -17.20 -5.73
C VAL A 32 -8.09 -17.15 -7.23
N HIS A 33 -8.90 -16.18 -7.65
CA HIS A 33 -9.33 -16.04 -9.04
C HIS A 33 -8.47 -15.08 -9.87
N ALA A 34 -7.53 -14.37 -9.24
CA ALA A 34 -6.61 -13.49 -9.93
C ALA A 34 -5.65 -14.31 -10.80
N ASP A 35 -5.70 -14.07 -12.11
CA ASP A 35 -4.66 -14.54 -13.02
C ASP A 35 -3.43 -13.63 -12.87
N LEU A 36 -2.60 -13.98 -11.89
CA LEU A 36 -1.34 -13.28 -11.61
C LEU A 36 -0.40 -13.32 -12.81
N ARG A 37 -0.44 -14.39 -13.62
CA ARG A 37 0.39 -14.49 -14.83
C ARG A 37 -0.02 -13.44 -15.83
N GLN A 38 -1.31 -13.38 -16.16
CA GLN A 38 -1.83 -12.37 -17.08
C GLN A 38 -1.55 -10.95 -16.58
N THR A 39 -1.67 -10.72 -15.26
CA THR A 39 -1.39 -9.41 -14.67
C THR A 39 0.08 -9.01 -14.81
N ILE A 40 1.01 -9.95 -14.59
CA ILE A 40 2.45 -9.71 -14.80
C ILE A 40 2.72 -9.39 -16.27
N GLU A 41 2.14 -10.14 -17.20
CA GLU A 41 2.28 -9.90 -18.64
C GLU A 41 1.79 -8.51 -19.04
N LEU A 42 0.64 -8.06 -18.50
CA LEU A 42 0.11 -6.72 -18.74
C LEU A 42 0.99 -5.59 -18.17
N LEU A 43 1.80 -5.89 -17.15
CA LEU A 43 2.68 -4.91 -16.49
C LEU A 43 4.11 -4.94 -17.00
N GLU A 44 4.46 -5.87 -17.89
CA GLU A 44 5.84 -6.07 -18.36
C GLU A 44 6.43 -4.77 -18.94
N ASP A 45 5.69 -4.07 -19.81
CA ASP A 45 6.16 -2.81 -20.41
C ASP A 45 6.44 -1.73 -19.37
N ALA A 46 5.63 -1.65 -18.31
CA ALA A 46 5.84 -0.72 -17.22
C ALA A 46 7.09 -1.06 -16.42
N PHE A 47 7.33 -2.35 -16.13
CA PHE A 47 8.57 -2.80 -15.47
C PHE A 47 9.80 -2.55 -16.33
N GLN A 48 9.73 -2.87 -17.63
CA GLN A 48 10.83 -2.63 -18.56
C GLN A 48 11.14 -1.14 -18.70
N SER A 49 10.11 -0.29 -18.73
CA SER A 49 10.28 1.16 -18.68
C SER A 49 10.94 1.60 -17.37
N ALA A 50 10.52 1.04 -16.23
CA ALA A 50 11.08 1.38 -14.93
C ALA A 50 12.57 1.03 -14.86
N ILE A 51 12.96 -0.15 -15.33
CA ILE A 51 14.36 -0.60 -15.38
C ILE A 51 15.21 0.33 -16.25
N ARG A 52 14.68 0.77 -17.40
CA ARG A 52 15.41 1.66 -18.32
C ARG A 52 15.59 3.08 -17.80
N HIS A 53 14.57 3.64 -17.15
CA HIS A 53 14.54 5.06 -16.80
C HIS A 53 14.87 5.35 -15.33
N PHE A 54 14.80 4.34 -14.46
CA PHE A 54 15.11 4.46 -13.03
C PHE A 54 16.18 3.43 -12.63
N PRO A 55 17.44 3.63 -13.08
CA PRO A 55 18.53 2.74 -12.71
C PRO A 55 18.69 2.71 -11.18
N SER A 56 19.10 1.56 -10.65
CA SER A 56 19.32 1.40 -9.22
C SER A 56 20.38 2.39 -8.73
N GLY A 57 20.05 3.13 -7.69
CA GLY A 57 21.00 3.99 -6.99
C GLY A 57 22.09 3.18 -6.27
N PRO A 58 23.13 3.84 -5.76
CA PRO A 58 24.22 3.19 -5.02
C PRO A 58 23.78 2.60 -3.67
N ALA A 59 22.56 2.89 -3.23
CA ALA A 59 21.99 2.41 -1.99
C ALA A 59 20.55 1.94 -2.22
N SER A 60 20.06 1.08 -1.33
CA SER A 60 18.66 0.67 -1.35
C SER A 60 17.75 1.82 -0.91
N GLY A 61 16.49 1.80 -1.36
CA GLY A 61 15.49 2.78 -0.95
C GLY A 61 15.30 2.87 0.57
N LEU A 62 15.52 1.78 1.31
CA LEU A 62 15.49 1.78 2.77
C LEU A 62 16.62 2.62 3.39
N VAL A 63 17.83 2.52 2.85
CA VAL A 63 18.97 3.34 3.31
C VAL A 63 18.72 4.81 3.01
N ASP A 64 18.19 5.13 1.83
CA ASP A 64 17.85 6.51 1.49
C ASP A 64 16.71 7.06 2.37
N GLN A 65 15.69 6.24 2.66
CA GLN A 65 14.62 6.61 3.59
C GLN A 65 15.17 6.93 5.00
N GLN A 66 16.10 6.13 5.51
CA GLN A 66 16.76 6.40 6.79
C GLN A 66 17.55 7.72 6.77
N ARG A 67 18.27 8.01 5.68
CA ARG A 67 18.97 9.29 5.49
C ARG A 67 18.00 10.47 5.52
N TRP A 68 16.85 10.35 4.85
CA TRP A 68 15.80 11.38 4.88
C TRP A 68 15.26 11.59 6.30
N TYR A 69 14.93 10.53 7.03
CA TYR A 69 14.45 10.68 8.41
C TYR A 69 15.49 11.25 9.35
N LYS A 70 16.78 10.96 9.15
CA LYS A 70 17.85 11.59 9.94
C LYS A 70 17.88 13.11 9.75
N ARG A 71 17.60 13.62 8.53
CA ARG A 71 17.53 15.06 8.25
C ARG A 71 16.31 15.75 8.87
N LEU A 72 15.23 14.99 9.12
CA LEU A 72 13.98 15.49 9.68
C LEU A 72 13.94 15.43 11.21
N ARG A 73 14.99 14.91 11.86
CA ARG A 73 15.12 14.95 13.32
C ARG A 73 15.75 16.30 13.72
N PRO A 74 15.17 17.02 14.70
CA PRO A 74 15.76 18.24 15.26
C PRO A 74 17.09 17.97 15.96
#